data_AF-A0A535WZ43-F1
#
_entry.id   AF-A0A535WZ43-F1
#
_cell.length_a   1.000
_cell.length_b   1.000
_cell.length_c   1.000
_cell.angle_alpha   90.00
_cell.angle_beta   90.00
_cell.angle_gamma   90.00
#
_symmetry.space_group_name_H-M   'P 1'
#
loop_
_entity.id
_entity.type
_entity.pdbx_description
1 polymer ?
#
loop_
_entity_poly.entity_id
_entity_poly.type
_entity_poly.pdbx_seq_one_letter_code
_entity_poly.pdbx_strand_id
1 'polypeptide(L)' 'MAAYTLLQLLEVAVASIVVLIGVLTHSGPVTLLGAGFLIGKAILNILWPEGGSVYQRSLIGYGVAAVFVLGGTIVYHFAG' A
#
# COMPACT_ATOMS: atom_id res chain seq x y z
N MET A 1 10.75 11.16 -17.98
CA MET A 1 9.81 10.95 -16.85
C MET A 1 10.30 11.73 -15.64
N ALA A 2 9.41 12.27 -14.82
CA ALA A 2 9.83 12.93 -13.59
C ALA A 2 10.47 11.92 -12.63
N ALA A 3 11.52 12.33 -11.89
CA ALA A 3 12.19 11.46 -10.90
C ALA A 3 11.21 10.89 -9.87
N TYR A 4 10.19 11.67 -9.50
CA TYR A 4 9.11 11.24 -8.64
C TYR A 4 8.30 10.07 -9.22
N THR A 5 7.99 10.07 -10.52
CA THR A 5 7.28 8.97 -11.18
C THR A 5 8.08 7.67 -11.15
N LEU A 6 9.40 7.73 -11.35
CA LEU A 6 10.27 6.55 -11.26
C LEU A 6 10.27 5.96 -9.85
N LEU A 7 10.34 6.82 -8.82
CA LEU A 7 10.23 6.38 -7.43
C LEU A 7 8.89 5.71 -7.16
N GLN A 8 7.78 6.29 -7.62
CA GLN A 8 6.46 5.70 -7.44
C GLN A 8 6.34 4.32 -8.12
N LEU A 9 6.90 4.16 -9.31
CA LEU A 9 6.92 2.87 -10.01
C LEU A 9 7.76 1.82 -9.27
N LEU A 10 8.92 2.22 -8.73
CA LEU A 10 9.74 1.34 -7.90
C LEU A 10 9.00 0.89 -6.64
N GLU A 11 8.35 1.82 -5.93
CA GLU A 11 7.56 1.51 -4.73
C GLU A 11 6.41 0.53 -5.04
N VAL A 12 5.70 0.74 -6.15
CA VAL A 12 4.64 -0.17 -6.61
C VAL A 12 5.21 -1.55 -6.96
N ALA A 13 6.36 -1.62 -7.64
CA ALA A 13 7.00 -2.88 -7.96
C ALA A 13 7.40 -3.65 -6.69
N VAL A 14 8.03 -2.97 -5.71
CA VAL A 14 8.43 -3.57 -4.43
C VAL A 14 7.21 -4.06 -3.66
N ALA A 15 6.16 -3.26 -3.52
CA ALA A 15 4.93 -3.68 -2.83
C ALA A 15 4.25 -4.87 -3.52
N SER A 16 4.27 -4.92 -4.86
CA SER A 16 3.76 -6.06 -5.63
C SER A 16 4.55 -7.35 -5.36
N ILE A 17 5.88 -7.25 -5.26
CA ILE A 17 6.74 -8.38 -4.88
C ILE A 17 6.38 -8.87 -3.47
N VAL A 18 6.15 -7.97 -2.51
CA VAL A 18 5.74 -8.33 -1.14
C VAL A 18 4.41 -9.11 -1.15
N VAL A 19 3.42 -8.68 -1.95
CA VAL A 19 2.17 -9.42 -2.14
C VAL A 19 2.44 -10.82 -2.66
N LEU A 20 3.24 -10.95 -3.73
CA LEU A 20 3.57 -12.24 -4.33
C LEU A 20 4.28 -13.16 -3.35
N ILE A 21 5.25 -12.66 -2.58
CA ILE A 21 5.92 -13.43 -1.53
C ILE A 21 4.92 -13.91 -0.48
N GLY A 22 4.01 -13.05 -0.02
CA GLY A 22 2.99 -13.43 0.95
C GLY A 22 2.07 -14.54 0.42
N VAL A 23 1.64 -14.43 -0.84
CA VAL A 23 0.80 -15.46 -1.48
C VAL A 23 1.55 -16.78 -1.62
N LEU A 24 2.78 -16.76 -2.15
CA LEU A 24 3.58 -17.97 -2.37
C LEU A 24 3.98 -18.67 -1.05
N THR A 25 4.17 -17.91 0.02
CA THR A 25 4.49 -18.44 1.36
C THR A 25 3.26 -18.74 2.21
N HIS A 26 2.05 -18.56 1.67
CA HIS A 26 0.77 -18.71 2.38
C HIS A 26 0.70 -17.83 3.66
N SER A 27 1.36 -16.68 3.65
CA SER A 27 1.39 -15.75 4.78
C SER A 27 0.41 -14.61 4.57
N GLY A 28 -0.77 -14.74 5.16
CA GLY A 28 -1.80 -13.68 5.14
C GLY A 28 -1.28 -12.30 5.57
N PRO A 29 -0.52 -12.17 6.67
CA PRO A 29 0.01 -10.88 7.11
C PRO A 29 0.95 -10.22 6.10
N VAL A 30 1.79 -11.01 5.43
CA VAL A 30 2.71 -10.48 4.41
C VAL A 30 1.95 -10.05 3.16
N THR A 31 0.95 -10.82 2.73
CA THR A 31 0.06 -10.43 1.62
C THR A 31 -0.66 -9.13 1.93
N LEU A 32 -1.21 -9.00 3.14
CA LEU A 32 -1.92 -7.80 3.58
C LEU A 32 -1.01 -6.58 3.66
N LEU A 33 0.23 -6.73 4.11
CA LEU A 33 1.23 -5.67 4.12
C LEU A 33 1.47 -5.10 2.71
N GLY A 34 1.79 -5.97 1.75
CA GLY A 34 2.02 -5.56 0.37
C GLY A 34 0.77 -4.92 -0.27
N ALA A 35 -0.40 -5.52 -0.06
CA ALA A 35 -1.66 -5.03 -0.60
C ALA A 35 -2.04 -3.67 -0.01
N GLY A 36 -1.87 -3.49 1.31
CA GLY A 36 -2.10 -2.21 1.97
C GLY A 36 -1.20 -1.09 1.43
N PHE A 37 0.08 -1.37 1.19
CA PHE A 37 0.98 -0.41 0.54
C PHE A 37 0.51 -0.02 -0.86
N LEU A 38 0.06 -0.99 -1.67
CA LEU A 38 -0.49 -0.70 -3.00
C LEU A 38 -1.77 0.14 -2.93
N ILE A 39 -2.65 -0.12 -1.97
CA ILE A 39 -3.85 0.69 -1.73
C ILE A 39 -3.45 2.12 -1.37
N GLY A 40 -2.49 2.30 -0.46
CA GLY A 40 -1.98 3.63 -0.10
C GLY A 40 -1.42 4.37 -1.31
N LYS A 41 -0.61 3.69 -2.14
CA LYS A 41 -0.08 4.25 -3.41
C LYS A 41 -1.19 4.61 -4.40
N ALA A 42 -2.23 3.79 -4.51
CA ALA A 42 -3.37 4.07 -5.38
C ALA A 42 -4.11 5.33 -4.92
N ILE A 43 -4.37 5.48 -3.63
CA ILE A 43 -5.02 6.68 -3.05
C ILE A 43 -4.17 7.93 -3.32
N LEU A 44 -2.85 7.86 -3.17
CA LEU A 44 -1.96 8.98 -3.49
C LEU A 44 -2.09 9.45 -4.93
N ASN A 45 -2.21 8.51 -5.86
CA ASN A 45 -2.36 8.81 -7.28
C ASN A 45 -3.77 9.30 -7.61
N ILE A 46 -4.81 8.80 -6.94
CA ILE A 46 -6.20 9.29 -7.09
C ILE A 46 -6.31 10.74 -6.62
N LEU A 47 -5.66 11.09 -5.49
CA LEU A 47 -5.64 12.45 -4.96
C LEU A 47 -4.66 13.37 -5.70
N TRP A 48 -3.94 12.86 -6.70
CA TRP A 48 -2.97 13.67 -7.45
C TRP A 48 -3.60 14.90 -8.13
N PRO A 49 -4.75 14.77 -8.84
CA PRO A 49 -5.38 15.88 -9.55
C PRO A 49 -6.06 16.91 -8.65
N GLU A 50 -6.38 16.55 -7.39
CA GLU A 50 -7.05 17.45 -6.43
C GLU A 50 -6.15 18.61 -5.94
N GLY A 51 -4.87 18.56 -6.28
CA GLY A 51 -3.88 19.51 -5.79
C GLY A 51 -3.52 19.26 -4.32
N GLY A 52 -2.75 20.17 -3.73
CA GLY A 52 -2.26 20.04 -2.35
C GLY A 52 -0.86 19.43 -2.23
N SER A 53 -0.33 19.43 -1.01
CA SER A 53 1.03 18.98 -0.74
C SER A 53 1.16 17.45 -0.89
N VAL A 54 2.36 16.99 -1.27
CA VAL A 54 2.67 15.54 -1.23
C VAL A 54 2.45 14.99 0.17
N TYR A 55 2.79 15.74 1.22
CA TYR A 55 2.60 15.33 2.62
C TYR A 55 1.15 15.06 3.00
N GLN A 56 0.22 15.94 2.63
CA GLN A 56 -1.20 15.77 2.96
C GLN A 56 -1.77 14.51 2.31
N ARG A 57 -1.47 14.33 1.02
CA ARG A 57 -1.90 13.14 0.28
C ARG A 57 -1.28 11.89 0.89
N SER A 58 0.02 11.92 1.21
CA SER A 58 0.76 10.83 1.89
C SER A 58 0.10 10.45 3.22
N LEU A 59 -0.31 11.43 4.02
CA LEU A 59 -0.97 11.17 5.29
C LEU A 59 -2.29 10.41 5.09
N ILE A 60 -3.11 10.81 4.10
CA ILE A 60 -4.38 10.13 3.80
C ILE A 60 -4.12 8.72 3.24
N GLY A 61 -3.26 8.61 2.24
CA GLY A 61 -2.94 7.32 1.60
C GLY A 61 -2.36 6.31 2.59
N TYR A 62 -1.37 6.71 3.39
CA TYR A 62 -0.78 5.82 4.39
C TYR A 62 -1.68 5.59 5.60
N GLY A 63 -2.53 6.56 5.97
CA GLY A 63 -3.55 6.36 7.00
C GLY A 63 -4.54 5.25 6.62
N VAL A 64 -5.07 5.29 5.39
CA VAL A 64 -5.97 4.24 4.89
C VAL A 64 -5.23 2.91 4.72
N ALA A 65 -4.00 2.93 4.22
CA ALA A 65 -3.15 1.73 4.13
C ALA A 65 -2.96 1.08 5.51
N ALA A 66 -2.66 1.86 6.55
CA ALA A 66 -2.48 1.35 7.90
C ALA A 66 -3.75 0.68 8.45
N VAL A 67 -4.93 1.26 8.20
CA VAL A 67 -6.21 0.64 8.58
C VAL A 67 -6.39 -0.70 7.85
N PHE A 68 -6.05 -0.77 6.57
CA PHE A 68 -6.16 -2.00 5.80
C PHE A 68 -5.19 -3.09 6.29
N VAL A 69 -3.93 -2.72 6.55
CA VAL A 69 -2.93 -3.66 7.04
C VAL A 69 -3.29 -4.14 8.44
N LEU A 70 -3.50 -3.23 9.39
CA LEU A 70 -3.78 -3.58 10.78
C LEU A 70 -5.15 -4.24 10.96
N GLY A 71 -6.19 -3.69 10.33
CA GLY A 71 -7.53 -4.26 10.37
C GLY A 71 -7.55 -5.64 9.70
N GLY A 72 -6.91 -5.77 8.54
CA GLY A 72 -6.78 -7.03 7.85
C GLY A 72 -6.02 -8.09 8.65
N THR A 73 -4.90 -7.71 9.29
CA THR A 73 -4.09 -8.66 10.08
C THR A 73 -4.81 -9.10 11.35
N ILE A 74 -5.54 -8.19 12.01
CA ILE A 74 -6.40 -8.52 13.15
C ILE A 74 -7.48 -9.51 12.71
N VAL A 75 -8.21 -9.22 11.64
CA VAL A 75 -9.26 -10.13 11.13
C VAL A 75 -8.65 -11.49 10.75
N TYR A 76 -7.50 -11.50 10.08
CA TYR A 76 -6.80 -12.74 9.72
C TYR A 76 -6.43 -13.57 10.95
N HIS A 77 -5.98 -12.95 12.03
CA HIS A 77 -5.63 -13.64 13.27
C HIS A 77 -6.82 -14.35 13.94
N PHE A 78 -8.02 -13.80 13.80
CA PHE A 78 -9.23 -14.37 14.41
C PHE A 78 -10.04 -15.29 13.47
N ALA A 79 -9.84 -15.16 12.16
CA ALA A 79 -10.59 -15.92 11.14
C ALA A 79 -9.84 -17.14 10.59
N GLY A 80 -8.52 -17.24 10.82
CA GLY A 80 -7.68 -18.39 10.49
C GLY A 80 -7.41 -19.25 11.71
#